data_AF-A0A4R3Z2Q9-F1
#
_entry.id   AF-A0A4R3Z2Q9-F1
#
_cell.length_a   1.000
_cell.length_b   1.000
_cell.length_c   1.000
_cell.angle_alpha   90.00
_cell.angle_beta   90.00
_cell.angle_gamma   90.00
#
_symmetry.space_group_name_H-M   'P 1'
#
loop_
_entity.id
_entity.type
_entity.pdbx_description
1 polymer ?
#
loop_
_entity_poly.entity_id
_entity_poly.type
_entity_poly.pdbx_seq_one_letter_code
_entity_poly.pdbx_strand_id
1 'polypeptide(L)'
;MKKEVMIGRLVSRKRIMIEAILSIPGIYFFAVMMINQIVSFPFLKDNASIRNDVRIFILSMFTIIIIIASATYGDRQFIVVDEHYFKYCSSQGLLAKYQQVIRNILQREQVYDIQIPLDNIKEITLSYSNVYMLWNQKGHSIIFNITLKDGSLVSIQPDNLYFKKENCLAGIEFIMKQGVVVCDPYHLIEALKDQTMRFAEYVEMVNKHEH
;
A
#
# COMPACT_ATOMS: atom_id res chain seq x y z
N MET A 1 9.26 26.19 -1.46
CA MET A 1 8.73 25.23 -0.45
C MET A 1 7.93 24.15 -1.18
N LYS A 2 7.96 22.90 -0.70
CA LYS A 2 7.02 21.87 -1.21
C LYS A 2 5.61 22.27 -0.80
N LYS A 3 4.66 22.24 -1.75
CA LYS A 3 3.24 22.57 -1.51
C LYS A 3 2.46 21.44 -0.83
N GLU A 4 2.99 20.23 -0.91
CA GLU A 4 2.43 19.02 -0.31
C GLU A 4 3.54 18.02 0.03
N VAL A 5 3.26 17.15 1.00
CA VAL A 5 4.12 16.04 1.40
C VAL A 5 3.30 14.76 1.47
N MET A 6 3.85 13.68 0.88
CA MET A 6 3.22 12.36 0.87
C MET A 6 3.94 11.42 1.85
N ILE A 7 3.19 10.86 2.79
CA ILE A 7 3.61 9.75 3.64
C ILE A 7 3.14 8.45 3.00
N GLY A 8 4.06 7.53 2.75
CA GLY A 8 3.83 6.35 1.92
C GLY A 8 4.32 6.57 0.48
N ARG A 9 3.77 5.79 -0.47
CA ARG A 9 4.20 5.86 -1.87
C ARG A 9 3.15 5.32 -2.86
N LEU A 10 2.88 6.11 -3.90
CA LEU A 10 2.22 5.65 -5.11
C LEU A 10 3.19 4.87 -6.02
N VAL A 11 2.68 3.82 -6.67
CA VAL A 11 3.43 3.11 -7.71
C VAL A 11 3.54 4.01 -8.94
N SER A 12 4.77 4.21 -9.44
CA SER A 12 4.97 5.05 -10.61
C SER A 12 4.43 4.36 -11.88
N ARG A 13 3.85 5.14 -12.79
CA ARG A 13 3.39 4.65 -14.11
C ARG A 13 4.48 3.87 -14.84
N LYS A 14 5.72 4.38 -14.85
CA LYS A 14 6.86 3.71 -15.49
C LYS A 14 7.10 2.32 -14.91
N ARG A 15 7.00 2.17 -13.59
CA ARG A 15 7.17 0.89 -12.91
C ARG A 15 6.04 -0.08 -13.25
N ILE A 16 4.78 0.38 -13.22
CA ILE A 16 3.62 -0.45 -13.61
C ILE A 16 3.80 -0.95 -15.05
N MET A 17 4.20 -0.08 -15.98
CA MET A 17 4.40 -0.44 -17.38
C MET A 17 5.55 -1.45 -17.56
N ILE A 18 6.71 -1.22 -16.92
CA ILE A 18 7.87 -2.13 -17.02
C ILE A 18 7.51 -3.51 -16.46
N GLU A 19 6.90 -3.56 -15.28
CA GLU A 19 6.53 -4.83 -14.67
C GLU A 19 5.46 -5.57 -15.50
N ALA A 20 4.50 -4.86 -16.10
CA ALA A 20 3.53 -5.47 -17.01
C ALA A 20 4.19 -6.05 -18.26
N ILE A 21 5.10 -5.31 -18.90
CA ILE A 21 5.83 -5.76 -20.09
C ILE A 21 6.70 -6.99 -19.80
N LEU A 22 7.30 -7.08 -18.61
CA LEU A 22 8.15 -8.21 -18.23
C LEU A 22 7.35 -9.43 -17.75
N SER A 23 6.30 -9.22 -16.97
CA SER A 23 5.54 -10.30 -16.33
C SER A 23 4.53 -10.97 -17.25
N ILE A 24 3.78 -10.20 -18.05
CA ILE A 24 2.69 -10.74 -18.88
C ILE A 24 3.21 -11.78 -19.88
N PRO A 25 4.28 -11.53 -20.66
CA PRO A 25 4.83 -12.53 -21.57
C PRO A 25 5.35 -13.77 -20.83
N GLY A 26 5.99 -13.58 -19.66
CA GLY A 26 6.48 -14.69 -18.84
C GLY A 26 5.34 -15.58 -18.33
N ILE A 27 4.24 -14.99 -17.88
CA ILE A 27 3.05 -15.73 -17.43
C ILE A 27 2.41 -16.48 -18.60
N TYR A 28 2.27 -15.85 -19.77
CA TYR A 28 1.75 -16.54 -20.96
C TYR A 28 2.66 -17.66 -21.44
N PHE A 29 3.98 -17.46 -21.40
CA PHE A 29 4.95 -18.51 -21.72
C PHE A 29 4.79 -19.70 -20.78
N PHE A 30 4.66 -19.44 -19.47
CA PHE A 30 4.41 -20.49 -18.48
C PHE A 30 3.06 -21.20 -18.70
N ALA A 31 2.01 -20.46 -19.07
CA ALA A 31 0.71 -21.04 -19.42
C ALA A 31 0.82 -21.98 -20.64
N VAL A 32 1.55 -21.59 -21.68
CA VAL A 32 1.80 -22.41 -22.87
C VAL A 32 2.62 -23.66 -22.53
N MET A 33 3.66 -23.54 -21.69
CA MET A 33 4.43 -24.68 -21.21
C MET A 33 3.53 -25.68 -20.44
N MET A 34 2.70 -25.18 -19.53
CA MET A 34 1.76 -26.00 -18.77
C MET A 34 0.75 -26.68 -19.68
N ILE A 35 0.20 -25.96 -20.66
CA ILE A 35 -0.68 -26.52 -21.69
C ILE A 35 0.02 -27.67 -22.40
N ASN A 36 1.25 -27.47 -22.88
CA ASN A 36 2.00 -28.49 -23.62
C ASN A 36 2.25 -29.75 -22.78
N GLN A 37 2.52 -29.61 -21.48
CA GLN A 37 2.66 -30.75 -20.57
C GLN A 37 1.33 -31.49 -20.35
N ILE A 38 0.25 -30.76 -20.07
CA ILE A 38 -1.06 -31.34 -19.75
C ILE A 38 -1.68 -31.99 -21.00
N VAL A 39 -1.67 -31.34 -22.15
CA VAL A 39 -2.29 -31.89 -23.37
C VAL A 39 -1.51 -33.08 -23.96
N SER A 40 -0.32 -33.36 -23.45
CA SER A 40 0.48 -34.54 -23.82
C SER A 40 0.02 -35.82 -23.13
N PHE A 41 -0.88 -35.73 -22.14
CA PHE A 41 -1.44 -36.93 -21.50
C PHE A 41 -2.24 -37.78 -22.52
N PRO A 42 -2.10 -39.12 -22.51
CA PRO A 42 -2.72 -40.00 -23.50
C PRO A 42 -4.23 -39.80 -23.66
N PHE A 43 -4.96 -39.66 -22.55
CA PHE A 43 -6.42 -39.48 -22.55
C PHE A 43 -6.89 -38.14 -23.18
N LEU A 44 -6.03 -37.12 -23.24
CA LEU A 44 -6.31 -35.84 -23.90
C LEU A 44 -5.79 -35.82 -25.34
N LYS A 45 -4.75 -36.60 -25.63
CA LYS A 45 -4.16 -36.67 -26.97
C LYS A 45 -5.16 -37.23 -27.99
N ASP A 46 -5.95 -38.21 -27.58
CA ASP A 46 -6.87 -38.95 -28.43
C ASP A 46 -8.24 -38.25 -28.60
N ASN A 47 -8.54 -37.24 -27.78
CA ASN A 47 -9.78 -36.48 -27.86
C ASN A 47 -9.51 -34.98 -28.13
N ALA A 48 -9.60 -34.59 -29.41
CA ALA A 48 -9.30 -33.24 -29.86
C ALA A 48 -10.22 -32.16 -29.24
N SER A 49 -11.48 -32.49 -28.95
CA SER A 49 -12.43 -31.55 -28.33
C SER A 49 -11.99 -31.23 -26.90
N ILE A 50 -11.84 -32.27 -26.07
CA ILE A 50 -11.44 -32.12 -24.66
C ILE A 50 -10.08 -31.41 -24.56
N ARG A 51 -9.15 -31.72 -25.47
CA ARG A 51 -7.85 -31.03 -25.54
C ARG A 51 -7.98 -29.53 -25.77
N ASN A 52 -8.89 -29.11 -26.65
CA ASN A 52 -9.13 -27.70 -26.91
C ASN A 52 -9.82 -27.02 -25.73
N ASP A 53 -10.78 -27.69 -25.09
CA ASP A 53 -11.47 -27.17 -23.90
C ASP A 53 -10.48 -26.95 -22.74
N VAL A 54 -9.58 -27.90 -22.50
CA VAL A 54 -8.51 -27.78 -21.49
C VAL A 54 -7.57 -26.62 -21.80
N ARG A 55 -7.20 -26.42 -23.08
CA ARG A 55 -6.38 -25.27 -23.51
C ARG A 55 -7.06 -23.95 -23.18
N ILE A 56 -8.33 -23.81 -23.54
CA ILE A 56 -9.11 -22.60 -23.30
C ILE A 56 -9.25 -22.34 -21.80
N PHE A 57 -9.50 -23.39 -21.01
CA PHE A 57 -9.61 -23.31 -19.57
C PHE A 57 -8.33 -22.77 -18.93
N ILE A 58 -7.17 -23.35 -19.27
CA ILE A 58 -5.87 -22.93 -18.72
C ILE A 58 -5.57 -21.47 -19.10
N LEU A 59 -5.75 -21.10 -20.39
CA LEU A 59 -5.55 -19.72 -20.84
C LEU A 59 -6.46 -18.73 -20.12
N SER A 60 -7.71 -19.09 -19.90
CA SER A 60 -8.69 -18.26 -19.18
C SER A 60 -8.28 -18.08 -17.71
N MET A 61 -7.85 -19.17 -17.05
CA MET A 61 -7.36 -19.13 -15.67
C MET A 61 -6.16 -18.18 -15.53
N PHE A 62 -5.14 -18.30 -16.39
CA PHE A 62 -3.98 -17.41 -16.35
C PHE A 62 -4.34 -15.95 -16.65
N THR A 63 -5.30 -15.71 -17.56
CA THR A 63 -5.81 -14.36 -17.81
C THR A 63 -6.46 -13.76 -16.56
N ILE A 64 -7.26 -14.55 -15.83
CA ILE A 64 -7.86 -14.13 -14.55
C ILE A 64 -6.77 -13.82 -13.51
N ILE A 65 -5.74 -14.66 -13.41
CA ILE A 65 -4.61 -14.44 -12.50
C ILE A 65 -3.90 -13.12 -12.81
N ILE A 66 -3.62 -12.81 -14.09
CA ILE A 66 -2.99 -11.54 -14.50
C ILE A 66 -3.87 -10.36 -14.11
N ILE A 67 -5.18 -10.45 -14.36
CA ILE A 67 -6.13 -9.40 -13.99
C ILE A 67 -6.03 -9.16 -12.47
N ILE A 68 -6.26 -10.18 -11.65
CA ILE A 68 -6.22 -10.08 -10.18
C ILE A 68 -4.86 -9.56 -9.68
N ALA A 69 -3.75 -10.07 -10.23
CA ALA A 69 -2.41 -9.63 -9.86
C ALA A 69 -2.20 -8.14 -10.14
N SER A 70 -2.77 -7.60 -11.22
CA SER A 70 -2.64 -6.19 -11.54
C SER A 70 -3.35 -5.25 -10.55
N ALA A 71 -4.36 -5.73 -9.81
CA ALA A 71 -4.96 -4.94 -8.73
C ALA A 71 -4.00 -4.70 -7.56
N THR A 72 -2.94 -5.51 -7.39
CA THR A 72 -1.94 -5.29 -6.32
C THR A 72 -1.18 -3.97 -6.47
N TYR A 73 -1.11 -3.41 -7.69
CA TYR A 73 -0.53 -2.09 -7.92
C TYR A 73 -1.33 -0.96 -7.29
N GLY A 74 -2.63 -1.16 -7.14
CA GLY A 74 -3.55 -0.23 -6.47
C GLY A 74 -3.76 -0.56 -5.00
N ASP A 75 -3.06 -1.55 -4.45
CA ASP A 75 -3.14 -1.87 -3.03
C ASP A 75 -2.21 -0.95 -2.23
N ARG A 76 -2.46 0.35 -2.31
CA ARG A 76 -1.62 1.38 -1.68
C ARG A 76 -2.45 2.27 -0.80
N GLN A 77 -2.03 2.34 0.45
CA GLN A 77 -2.48 3.34 1.40
C GLN A 77 -1.41 4.42 1.53
N PHE A 78 -1.84 5.67 1.52
CA PHE A 78 -0.93 6.81 1.68
C PHE A 78 -1.67 8.01 2.25
N ILE A 79 -0.91 8.89 2.88
CA ILE A 79 -1.38 10.16 3.41
C ILE A 79 -0.74 11.27 2.56
N VAL A 80 -1.52 12.28 2.21
CA VAL A 80 -1.03 13.52 1.62
C VAL A 80 -1.42 14.67 2.53
N VAL A 81 -0.43 15.47 2.89
CA VAL A 81 -0.64 16.68 3.67
C VAL A 81 -0.26 17.87 2.80
N ASP A 82 -1.20 18.78 2.61
CA ASP A 82 -0.94 20.08 1.99
C ASP A 82 -1.13 21.20 3.02
N GLU A 83 -1.03 22.45 2.58
CA GLU A 83 -1.12 23.63 3.46
C GLU A 83 -2.46 23.75 4.21
N HIS A 84 -3.53 23.08 3.77
CA HIS A 84 -4.88 23.26 4.30
C HIS A 84 -5.53 21.95 4.77
N TYR A 85 -5.10 20.79 4.27
CA TYR A 85 -5.77 19.52 4.49
C TYR A 85 -4.81 18.38 4.84
N PHE A 86 -5.26 17.53 5.76
CA PHE A 86 -4.79 16.18 5.94
C PHE A 86 -5.67 15.22 5.12
N LYS A 87 -5.09 14.50 4.17
CA LYS A 87 -5.82 13.62 3.25
C LYS A 87 -5.30 12.19 3.35
N TYR A 88 -6.20 11.23 3.37
CA TYR A 88 -5.86 9.82 3.40
C TYR A 88 -6.60 9.05 2.30
N CYS A 89 -5.87 8.15 1.65
CA CYS A 89 -6.39 7.24 0.66
C CYS A 89 -6.11 5.79 1.08
N SER A 90 -7.15 4.96 1.03
CA SER A 90 -7.16 3.53 1.26
C SER A 90 -7.94 2.86 0.15
N SER A 91 -7.23 2.26 -0.82
CA SER A 91 -7.89 1.51 -1.89
C SER A 91 -8.32 0.12 -1.40
N GLN A 92 -9.39 0.08 -0.62
CA GLN A 92 -9.99 -1.17 -0.13
C GLN A 92 -10.91 -1.79 -1.17
N GLY A 93 -10.75 -3.10 -1.39
CA GLY A 93 -11.53 -3.86 -2.37
C GLY A 93 -10.97 -3.78 -3.80
N LEU A 94 -11.26 -4.82 -4.60
CA LEU A 94 -10.67 -4.97 -5.94
C LEU A 94 -10.99 -3.79 -6.87
N LEU A 95 -12.23 -3.30 -6.87
CA LEU A 95 -12.66 -2.25 -7.78
C LEU A 95 -11.96 -0.91 -7.49
N ALA A 96 -11.82 -0.53 -6.22
CA ALA A 96 -11.08 0.67 -5.81
C ALA A 96 -9.60 0.58 -6.21
N LYS A 97 -8.98 -0.59 -6.02
CA LYS A 97 -7.60 -0.85 -6.45
C LYS A 97 -7.43 -0.62 -7.96
N TYR A 98 -8.30 -1.18 -8.80
CA TYR A 98 -8.23 -0.93 -10.25
C TYR A 98 -8.44 0.53 -10.62
N GLN A 99 -9.40 1.20 -9.98
CA GLN A 99 -9.61 2.63 -10.22
C GLN A 99 -8.36 3.43 -9.88
N GLN A 100 -7.66 3.09 -8.79
CA GLN A 100 -6.40 3.73 -8.42
C GLN A 100 -5.30 3.45 -9.45
N VAL A 101 -5.16 2.22 -9.93
CA VAL A 101 -4.21 1.86 -11.00
C VAL A 101 -4.48 2.67 -12.28
N ILE A 102 -5.74 2.71 -12.72
CA ILE A 102 -6.14 3.45 -13.92
C ILE A 102 -5.88 4.94 -13.75
N ARG A 103 -6.22 5.53 -12.58
CA ARG A 103 -5.92 6.94 -12.28
C ARG A 103 -4.42 7.21 -12.34
N ASN A 104 -3.59 6.33 -11.77
CA ASN A 104 -2.13 6.46 -11.79
C ASN A 104 -1.56 6.37 -13.22
N ILE A 105 -2.09 5.47 -14.05
CA ILE A 105 -1.67 5.34 -15.46
C ILE A 105 -2.10 6.56 -16.28
N LEU A 106 -3.33 7.04 -16.09
CA LEU A 106 -3.91 8.18 -16.81
C LEU A 106 -3.53 9.54 -16.20
N GLN A 107 -2.73 9.57 -15.13
CA GLN A 107 -2.33 10.79 -14.41
C GLN A 107 -3.54 11.65 -13.98
N ARG A 108 -4.63 11.00 -13.58
CA ARG A 108 -5.80 11.69 -13.03
C ARG A 108 -5.55 12.06 -11.57
N GLU A 109 -6.28 13.07 -11.10
CA GLU A 109 -6.28 13.44 -9.69
C GLU A 109 -6.68 12.26 -8.79
N GLN A 110 -6.00 12.18 -7.65
CA GLN A 110 -6.27 11.18 -6.63
C GLN A 110 -7.58 11.50 -5.91
N VAL A 111 -8.32 10.46 -5.58
CA VAL A 111 -9.51 10.57 -4.72
C VAL A 111 -9.11 10.09 -3.35
N TYR A 112 -9.41 10.92 -2.36
CA TYR A 112 -9.10 10.66 -0.96
C TYR A 112 -10.38 10.23 -0.24
N ASP A 113 -10.30 9.16 0.52
CA ASP A 113 -11.40 8.63 1.31
C ASP A 113 -11.68 9.50 2.53
N ILE A 114 -10.62 10.11 3.08
CA ILE A 114 -10.71 11.04 4.20
C ILE A 114 -9.98 12.33 3.83
N GLN A 115 -10.64 13.46 4.07
CA GLN A 115 -10.06 14.80 3.94
C GLN A 115 -10.49 15.64 5.14
N ILE A 116 -9.52 16.04 5.96
CA ILE A 116 -9.74 16.80 7.19
C ILE A 116 -9.02 18.14 7.04
N PRO A 117 -9.73 19.29 7.13
CA PRO A 117 -9.08 20.59 7.21
C PRO A 117 -8.14 20.64 8.42
N LEU A 118 -6.90 21.10 8.24
CA LEU A 118 -5.92 21.20 9.32
C LEU A 118 -6.43 22.09 10.45
N ASP A 119 -7.18 23.15 10.12
CA ASP A 119 -7.82 24.03 11.09
C ASP A 119 -8.87 23.34 11.97
N ASN A 120 -9.40 22.18 11.56
CA ASN A 120 -10.34 21.40 12.36
C ASN A 120 -9.64 20.40 13.28
N ILE A 121 -8.33 20.18 13.11
CA ILE A 121 -7.55 19.27 13.94
C ILE A 121 -7.21 20.00 15.23
N LYS A 122 -7.54 19.37 16.37
CA LYS A 122 -7.10 19.82 17.69
C LYS A 122 -5.67 19.34 17.96
N GLU A 123 -5.44 18.05 17.78
CA GLU A 123 -4.13 17.41 17.95
C GLU A 123 -4.06 16.09 17.17
N ILE A 124 -2.85 15.65 16.87
CA ILE A 124 -2.57 14.32 16.34
C ILE A 124 -1.67 13.58 17.31
N THR A 125 -2.15 12.47 17.87
CA THR A 125 -1.36 11.61 18.74
C THR A 125 -0.80 10.45 17.94
N LEU A 126 0.53 10.33 17.93
CA LEU A 126 1.23 9.23 17.30
C LEU A 126 1.23 8.03 18.25
N SER A 127 0.78 6.88 17.75
CA SER A 127 0.95 5.59 18.42
C SER A 127 1.48 4.56 17.44
N TYR A 128 1.65 3.32 17.88
CA TYR A 128 2.10 2.25 17.02
C TYR A 128 1.23 0.99 17.17
N SER A 129 1.30 0.11 16.17
CA SER A 129 0.68 -1.21 16.23
C SER A 129 1.55 -2.29 15.60
N ASN A 130 1.42 -3.51 16.13
CA ASN A 130 2.04 -4.69 15.55
C ASN A 130 1.28 -5.12 14.29
N VAL A 131 2.00 -5.32 13.19
CA VAL A 131 1.47 -5.84 11.93
C VAL A 131 2.12 -7.18 11.66
N TYR A 132 1.31 -8.23 11.59
CA TYR A 132 1.81 -9.56 11.28
C TYR A 132 1.89 -9.75 9.77
N MET A 133 3.09 -9.96 9.26
CA MET A 133 3.30 -10.33 7.86
C MET A 133 3.29 -11.86 7.70
N LEU A 134 3.17 -12.34 6.46
CA LEU A 134 3.38 -13.76 6.16
C LEU A 134 4.72 -14.22 6.75
N TRP A 135 4.77 -15.48 7.24
CA TRP A 135 5.94 -16.08 7.89
C TRP A 135 6.26 -15.58 9.31
N ASN A 136 5.26 -15.09 10.04
CA ASN A 136 5.38 -14.68 11.45
C ASN A 136 6.41 -13.55 11.70
N GLN A 137 6.72 -12.77 10.66
CA GLN A 137 7.52 -11.57 10.82
C GLN A 137 6.65 -10.48 11.44
N LYS A 138 7.13 -9.90 12.55
CA LYS A 138 6.50 -8.74 13.19
C LYS A 138 6.98 -7.48 12.48
N GLY A 139 6.05 -6.76 11.88
CA GLY A 139 6.22 -5.37 11.47
C GLY A 139 5.59 -4.43 12.49
N HIS A 140 5.95 -3.15 12.45
CA HIS A 140 5.37 -2.12 13.31
C HIS A 140 4.93 -0.93 12.47
N SER A 141 3.68 -0.48 12.69
CA SER A 141 3.07 0.66 11.99
C SER A 141 2.93 1.84 12.91
N ILE A 142 3.02 3.05 12.35
CA ILE A 142 2.63 4.27 13.03
C ILE A 142 1.15 4.51 12.78
N ILE A 143 0.40 4.74 13.85
CA ILE A 143 -0.99 5.14 13.80
C ILE A 143 -1.07 6.64 14.07
N PHE A 144 -1.82 7.34 13.23
CA PHE A 144 -2.16 8.75 13.39
C PHE A 144 -3.55 8.83 14.02
N ASN A 145 -3.63 9.08 15.32
CA ASN A 145 -4.90 9.32 16.01
C ASN A 145 -5.19 10.81 15.99
N ILE A 146 -6.13 11.22 15.14
CA ILE A 146 -6.49 12.61 14.90
C ILE A 146 -7.70 12.95 15.78
N THR A 147 -7.50 13.85 16.72
CA THR A 147 -8.57 14.43 17.53
C THR A 147 -9.01 15.74 16.87
N LEU A 148 -10.29 15.83 16.53
CA LEU A 148 -10.88 17.04 15.97
C LEU A 148 -11.34 18.00 17.06
N LYS A 149 -11.51 19.27 16.72
CA LYS A 149 -11.95 20.32 17.65
C LYS A 149 -13.36 20.09 18.22
N ASP A 150 -14.19 19.35 17.50
CA ASP A 150 -15.54 18.94 17.95
C ASP A 150 -15.51 17.72 18.91
N GLY A 151 -14.33 17.15 19.17
CA GLY A 151 -14.14 15.97 20.01
C GLY A 151 -14.19 14.64 19.26
N SER A 152 -14.45 14.64 17.96
CA SER A 152 -14.41 13.42 17.12
C SER A 152 -13.00 12.86 17.01
N LEU A 153 -12.89 11.54 16.89
CA LEU A 153 -11.63 10.82 16.76
C LEU A 153 -11.57 10.06 15.43
N VAL A 154 -10.49 10.26 14.68
CA VAL A 154 -10.20 9.55 13.43
C VAL A 154 -8.84 8.88 13.55
N SER A 155 -8.79 7.55 13.51
CA SER A 155 -7.55 6.79 13.57
C SER A 155 -7.16 6.29 12.18
N ILE A 156 -5.95 6.63 11.75
CA ILE A 156 -5.43 6.28 10.43
C ILE A 156 -4.14 5.48 10.60
N GLN A 157 -4.18 4.23 10.15
CA GLN A 157 -3.03 3.34 10.11
C GLN A 157 -2.64 3.11 8.64
N PRO A 158 -1.67 3.85 8.08
CA PRO A 158 -1.19 3.61 6.74
C PRO A 158 -0.42 2.28 6.65
N ASP A 159 -0.45 1.65 5.47
CA ASP A 159 0.29 0.42 5.21
C ASP A 159 1.82 0.63 5.36
N ASN A 160 2.44 -0.29 6.10
CA ASN A 160 3.87 -0.30 6.40
C ASN A 160 4.76 -0.77 5.27
N LEU A 161 4.24 -1.58 4.35
CA LEU A 161 5.04 -2.22 3.31
C LEU A 161 5.80 -1.21 2.44
N TYR A 162 5.33 0.04 2.41
CA TYR A 162 5.86 1.10 1.56
C TYR A 162 6.22 2.38 2.32
N PHE A 163 6.33 2.27 3.64
CA PHE A 163 6.64 3.35 4.54
C PHE A 163 8.16 3.57 4.59
N LYS A 164 8.61 4.75 4.17
CA LYS A 164 10.00 5.19 4.34
C LYS A 164 10.07 6.12 5.55
N LYS A 165 11.04 5.90 6.44
CA LYS A 165 11.26 6.75 7.62
C LYS A 165 11.31 8.24 7.24
N GLU A 166 12.08 8.57 6.21
CA GLU A 166 12.26 9.92 5.67
C GLU A 166 10.94 10.57 5.24
N ASN A 167 10.08 9.84 4.53
CA ASN A 167 8.80 10.36 4.05
C ASN A 167 7.84 10.63 5.21
N CYS A 168 7.83 9.73 6.19
CA CYS A 168 7.02 9.90 7.39
C CYS A 168 7.48 11.09 8.22
N LEU A 169 8.78 11.16 8.51
CA LEU A 169 9.36 12.26 9.27
C LEU A 169 9.06 13.59 8.58
N ALA A 170 9.30 13.68 7.27
CA ALA A 170 8.99 14.88 6.50
C ALA A 170 7.50 15.25 6.55
N GLY A 171 6.60 14.28 6.56
CA GLY A 171 5.16 14.52 6.68
C GLY A 171 4.76 15.02 8.06
N ILE A 172 5.27 14.40 9.13
CA ILE A 172 5.03 14.83 10.52
C ILE A 172 5.58 16.24 10.74
N GLU A 173 6.81 16.51 10.32
CA GLU A 173 7.41 17.85 10.43
C GLU A 173 6.64 18.89 9.62
N PHE A 174 6.08 18.52 8.46
CA PHE A 174 5.25 19.41 7.67
C PHE A 174 3.93 19.72 8.39
N ILE A 175 3.25 18.72 8.96
CA ILE A 175 2.04 18.91 9.78
C ILE A 175 2.32 19.88 10.94
N MET A 176 3.41 19.66 11.68
CA MET A 176 3.80 20.53 12.80
C MET A 176 4.07 21.96 12.35
N LYS A 177 4.69 22.15 11.17
CA LYS A 177 4.93 23.48 10.59
C LYS A 177 3.66 24.23 10.22
N GLN A 178 2.55 23.53 9.93
CA GLN A 178 1.25 24.14 9.71
C GLN A 178 0.52 24.51 11.02
N GLY A 179 1.18 24.35 12.18
CA GLY A 179 0.61 24.73 13.48
C GLY A 179 -0.26 23.66 14.14
N VAL A 180 -0.35 22.46 13.56
CA VAL A 180 -1.03 21.33 14.17
C VAL A 180 -0.18 20.77 15.30
N VAL A 181 -0.77 20.60 16.48
CA VAL A 181 -0.11 19.99 17.64
C VAL A 181 0.04 18.49 17.40
N VAL A 182 1.27 17.99 17.47
CA VAL A 182 1.58 16.56 17.37
C VAL A 182 2.08 16.06 18.71
N CYS A 183 1.35 15.11 19.30
CA CYS A 183 1.67 14.47 20.56
C CYS A 183 2.38 13.14 20.27
N ASP A 184 3.60 12.96 20.76
CA ASP A 184 4.44 11.78 20.51
C ASP A 184 4.84 11.10 21.83
N PRO A 185 3.89 10.44 22.53
CA PRO A 185 4.13 9.84 23.84
C PRO A 185 5.14 8.70 23.82
N TYR A 186 5.37 8.09 22.65
CA TYR A 186 6.29 6.95 22.47
C TYR A 186 7.60 7.36 21.79
N HIS A 187 7.88 8.66 21.66
CA HIS A 187 9.10 9.19 21.03
C HIS A 187 9.39 8.62 19.63
N LEU A 188 8.34 8.33 18.84
CA LEU A 188 8.43 7.74 17.51
C LEU A 188 9.14 8.68 16.51
N ILE A 189 9.01 10.00 16.68
CA ILE A 189 9.69 10.99 15.84
C ILE A 189 11.21 10.87 15.96
N GLU A 190 11.72 10.61 17.17
CA GLU A 190 13.16 10.40 17.40
C GLU A 190 13.62 9.09 16.75
N ALA A 191 12.84 8.02 16.88
CA ALA A 191 13.11 6.73 16.24
C ALA A 191 13.09 6.80 14.70
N LEU A 192 12.30 7.72 14.14
CA LEU A 192 12.27 8.02 12.70
C LEU A 192 13.52 8.80 12.25
N LYS A 193 14.08 9.66 13.10
CA LYS A 193 15.33 10.39 12.84
C LYS A 193 16.56 9.49 12.94
N ASP A 194 16.52 8.50 13.82
CA ASP A 194 17.63 7.57 14.01
C ASP A 194 17.88 6.73 12.75
N GLN A 195 19.11 6.83 12.23
CA GLN A 195 19.60 6.07 11.08
C GLN A 195 20.33 4.78 11.47
N THR A 196 20.69 4.62 12.74
CA THR A 196 21.46 3.49 13.26
C THR A 196 20.59 2.29 13.61
N MET A 197 19.40 2.52 14.16
CA MET A 197 18.45 1.47 14.53
C MET A 197 17.28 1.37 13.55
N ARG A 198 16.76 0.16 13.29
CA ARG A 198 15.54 0.01 12.50
C ARG A 198 14.33 0.43 13.33
N PHE A 199 13.35 1.09 12.71
CA PHE A 199 12.14 1.55 13.42
C PHE A 199 11.40 0.40 14.12
N ALA A 200 11.39 -0.78 13.49
CA ALA A 200 10.81 -1.98 14.08
C ALA A 200 11.49 -2.38 15.40
N GLU A 201 12.83 -2.34 15.45
CA GLU A 201 13.61 -2.70 16.65
C GLU A 201 13.35 -1.72 17.80
N TYR A 202 13.24 -0.43 17.47
CA TYR A 202 12.89 0.60 18.45
C TYR A 202 11.52 0.32 19.08
N VAL A 203 10.51 0.05 18.26
CA VAL A 203 9.16 -0.23 18.76
C VAL A 203 9.12 -1.49 19.62
N GLU A 204 9.91 -2.52 19.31
CA GLU A 204 10.05 -3.69 20.19
C GLU A 204 10.69 -3.35 21.55
N MET A 205 11.64 -2.40 21.60
CA MET A 205 12.23 -1.94 22.86
C MET A 205 11.21 -1.18 23.72
N VAL A 206 10.42 -0.29 23.11
CA VAL A 206 9.35 0.44 23.81
C VAL A 206 8.32 -0.54 24.39
N ASN A 207 7.85 -1.52 23.60
CA ASN A 207 6.91 -2.54 24.07
C ASN A 207 7.43 -3.34 25.29
N LYS A 208 8.75 -3.61 25.37
CA LYS A 208 9.35 -4.36 26.49
C LYS A 208 9.45 -3.54 27.78
N HIS A 209 9.33 -2.23 27.72
CA HIS A 209 9.40 -1.35 28.89
C HIS A 209 8.01 -0.96 29.42
N GLU A 210 6.93 -1.28 28.71
CA GLU A 210 5.54 -1.07 29.13
C GLU A 210 4.89 -2.32 29.77
N HIS A 211 5.63 -3.43 29.84
CA HIS A 211 5.25 -4.70 30.47
C HIS A 211 6.24 -5.09 31.55
#